data_AF-I3RKE9-F1
#
_entry.id   AF-I3RKE9-F1
#
_cell.length_a   1.000
_cell.length_b   1.000
_cell.length_c   1.000
_cell.angle_alpha   90.00
_cell.angle_beta   90.00
_cell.angle_gamma   90.00
#
_symmetry.space_group_name_H-M   'P 1'
#
loop_
_entity.id
_entity.type
_entity.pdbx_description
1 polymer ?
#
loop_
_entity_poly.entity_id
_entity_poly.type
_entity_poly.pdbx_seq_one_letter_code
_entity_poly.pdbx_strand_id
1 'polypeptide(L)' 'MIEVCPVCYRFFQTIYDAKRMKEVRVVEGQPCKSMYHKKLVDR' A
#
# COMPACT_ATOMS: atom_id res chain seq x y z
N MET A 1 -8.78 0.62 -8.27
CA MET A 1 -7.69 -0.30 -7.91
C MET A 1 -6.48 0.51 -7.47
N ILE A 2 -5.96 0.25 -6.27
CA ILE A 2 -4.84 0.97 -5.66
C ILE A 2 -3.59 0.10 -5.76
N GLU A 3 -2.56 0.59 -6.43
CA GLU A 3 -1.28 -0.11 -6.60
C GLU A 3 -0.26 0.43 -5.60
N VAL A 4 0.26 -0.44 -4.75
CA VAL A 4 1.11 -0.07 -3.62
C VAL A 4 2.33 -0.98 -3.54
N CYS A 5 3.42 -0.50 -2.92
CA CYS A 5 4.57 -1.35 -2.66
C CYS A 5 4.29 -2.32 -1.49
N PRO A 6 5.15 -3.33 -1.27
CA PRO A 6 4.98 -4.29 -0.17
C PRO A 6 4.87 -3.64 1.22
N VAL A 7 5.61 -2.55 1.46
CA VAL A 7 5.59 -1.81 2.73
C VAL A 7 4.22 -1.17 2.97
N CYS A 8 3.71 -0.46 1.97
CA CYS A 8 2.40 0.18 2.06
C CYS A 8 1.27 -0.85 2.11
N TYR A 9 1.41 -2.00 1.45
CA TYR A 9 0.43 -3.08 1.53
C TYR A 9 0.27 -3.60 2.96
N ARG A 10 1.39 -3.87 3.65
CA ARG A 10 1.35 -4.28 5.06
C ARG A 10 0.72 -3.22 5.95
N PHE A 11 0.95 -1.94 5.67
CA PHE A 11 0.27 -0.88 6.40
C PHE A 11 -1.24 -0.86 6.11
N PHE A 12 -1.65 -1.00 4.85
CA PHE A 12 -3.08 -1.07 4.53
C PHE A 12 -3.76 -2.26 5.19
N GLN A 13 -3.08 -3.40 5.37
CA GLN A 13 -3.62 -4.53 6.13
C GLN A 13 -3.99 -4.20 7.58
N THR A 14 -3.38 -3.19 8.21
CA THR A 14 -3.69 -2.82 9.59
C THR A 14 -4.83 -1.80 9.71
N ILE A 15 -5.12 -1.05 8.64
CA ILE A 15 -6.13 0.03 8.64
C ILE A 15 -7.35 -0.24 7.77
N TYR A 16 -7.27 -1.15 6.80
CA TYR A 16 -8.35 -1.45 5.86
C TYR A 16 -8.97 -2.81 6.14
N ASP A 17 -10.30 -2.87 6.05
CA ASP A 17 -11.06 -4.11 6.10
C ASP A 17 -10.82 -5.00 4.86
N ALA A 18 -11.14 -6.29 4.98
CA ALA A 18 -11.03 -7.27 3.90
C ALA A 18 -11.72 -6.85 2.60
N LYS A 19 -12.82 -6.08 2.68
CA LYS A 19 -13.53 -5.55 1.50
C LYS A 19 -12.70 -4.52 0.75
N ARG A 20 -12.03 -3.59 1.46
CA ARG A 20 -11.16 -2.57 0.86
C ARG A 20 -9.83 -3.15 0.41
N MET A 21 -9.32 -4.16 1.12
CA MET A 21 -8.10 -4.88 0.74
C MET A 21 -8.21 -5.57 -0.63
N LYS A 22 -9.41 -5.97 -1.08
CA LYS A 22 -9.63 -6.53 -2.44
C LYS A 22 -9.31 -5.52 -3.56
N GLU A 23 -9.34 -4.23 -3.26
CA GLU A 23 -9.03 -3.18 -4.23
C GLU A 23 -7.54 -2.79 -4.23
N VAL A 24 -6.74 -3.37 -3.33
CA VAL A 24 -5.32 -3.06 -3.17
C VAL A 24 -4.47 -4.19 -3.77
N ARG A 25 -3.55 -3.83 -4.67
CA ARG A 25 -2.56 -4.76 -5.25
C ARG A 25 -1.14 -4.33 -4.91
N VAL A 26 -0.29 -5.33 -4.66
CA VAL A 26 1.15 -5.12 -4.55
C VAL A 26 1.75 -5.03 -5.95
N VAL A 27 2.52 -3.99 -6.21
CA VAL A 27 3.33 -3.85 -7.43
C VAL A 27 4.80 -3.77 -7.04
N GLU A 28 5.63 -4.56 -7.74
CA GLU A 28 7.09 -4.57 -7.61
C GLU A 28 7.69 -3.89 -8.84
N GLY A 29 8.61 -2.94 -8.64
CA GLY A 29 9.29 -2.23 -9.73
C GLY A 29 8.59 -0.98 -10.28
N GLN A 30 7.42 -0.60 -9.77
CA GLN A 30 6.76 0.67 -10.09
C GLN A 30 6.78 1.64 -8.88
N PRO A 31 6.80 2.97 -9.12
CA PRO A 31 6.73 3.95 -8.05
C PRO A 31 5.43 3.78 -7.27
N CYS A 32 5.54 3.62 -5.95
CA CYS A 32 4.39 3.41 -5.10
C CYS A 32 3.48 4.64 -5.11
N LYS A 33 2.22 4.46 -5.52
CA LYS A 33 1.21 5.54 -5.55
C LYS A 33 0.55 5.80 -4.19
N SER A 34 1.02 5.15 -3.13
CA SER A 34 0.47 5.36 -1.79
C SER A 34 0.90 6.71 -1.23
N MET A 35 -0.05 7.55 -0.82
CA MET A 35 0.24 8.79 -0.08
C MET A 35 0.97 8.54 1.25
N TYR A 36 0.90 7.32 1.79
CA TYR A 36 1.61 6.93 3.01
C TYR A 36 3.05 6.49 2.77
N HIS A 37 3.47 6.29 1.51
CA HIS A 37 4.78 5.76 1.19
C HIS A 37 5.91 6.59 1.82
N LYS A 38 5.86 7.91 1.67
CA LYS A 38 6.83 8.82 2.27
C LYS A 38 6.82 8.74 3.80
N LYS A 39 5.64 8.68 4.44
CA LYS A 39 5.56 8.53 5.91
C LYS A 39 6.03 7.18 6.43
N LEU A 40 6.00 6.14 5.60
CA LEU A 40 6.36 4.77 6.00
C LEU A 40 7.82 4.40 5.68
N VAL A 41 8.43 5.05 4.68
CA VAL A 41 9.77 4.71 4.17
C VAL A 41 10.82 5.76 4.52
N ASP A 42 10.44 7.03 4.69
CA ASP A 42 11.33 8.17 4.97
C ASP A 42 11.61 8.27 6.49
N ARG A 43 12.10 7.17 7.10
CA ARG A 43 12.49 7.10 8.52
C ARG A 43 13.92 7.57 8.73
#